data_AF-A0A847AP74-F1
#
_entry.id   AF-A0A847AP74-F1
#
_cell.length_a   1.000
_cell.length_b   1.000
_cell.length_c   1.000
_cell.angle_alpha   90.00
_cell.angle_beta   90.00
_cell.angle_gamma   90.00
#
_symmetry.space_group_name_H-M   'P 1'
#
loop_
_entity.id
_entity.type
_entity.pdbx_description
1 polymer ?
#
loop_
_entity_poly.entity_id
_entity_poly.type
_entity_poly.pdbx_seq_one_letter_code
_entity_poly.pdbx_strand_id
1 'polypeptide(L)'
;MAKPSEPIYTDSLYSAHGVVWVEQKNSLFALGYDVLREYKLQNGGNLILNNEWKIPGEGGHDLQLTPDGKKLFITEHSGVWEFNLNTLKFSKIDQFPDAENIKSLNQNEAGRFVYTVPEKSWWTYHVSFFNPIGQLSFPNMRVYKVRLF
;
A
#
# COMPACT_ATOMS: atom_id res chain seq x y z
N MET A 1 22.94 -29.58 3.25
CA MET A 1 21.63 -28.91 3.39
C MET A 1 21.88 -27.41 3.35
N ALA A 2 21.21 -26.66 2.48
CA ALA A 2 21.34 -25.20 2.46
C ALA A 2 20.69 -24.64 3.73
N LYS A 3 21.41 -23.79 4.47
CA LYS A 3 20.84 -23.07 5.61
C LYS A 3 19.70 -22.16 5.08
N PRO A 4 18.56 -22.06 5.79
CA PRO A 4 17.59 -21.02 5.48
C PRO A 4 18.25 -19.65 5.59
N SER A 5 17.82 -18.69 4.77
CA SER A 5 18.25 -17.31 4.87
C SER A 5 17.89 -16.76 6.26
N GLU A 6 18.90 -16.25 6.98
CA GLU A 6 18.71 -15.55 8.25
C GLU A 6 18.32 -14.08 7.98
N PRO A 7 17.41 -13.47 8.78
CA PRO A 7 17.08 -12.06 8.63
C PRO A 7 18.31 -11.17 8.78
N ILE A 8 18.54 -10.27 7.81
CA ILE A 8 19.63 -9.29 7.86
C ILE A 8 19.30 -8.10 8.76
N TYR A 9 18.01 -7.83 8.99
CA TYR A 9 17.50 -6.77 9.85
C TYR A 9 16.08 -7.08 10.30
N THR A 10 15.73 -6.67 11.53
CA THR A 10 14.38 -6.81 12.10
C THR A 10 14.00 -5.52 12.81
N ASP A 11 12.75 -5.10 12.65
CA ASP A 11 12.12 -4.02 13.41
C ASP A 11 10.69 -4.41 13.82
N SER A 12 10.19 -3.81 14.89
CA SER A 12 8.80 -3.96 15.35
C SER A 12 7.95 -2.82 14.78
N LEU A 13 6.92 -3.18 14.01
CA LEU A 13 5.93 -2.27 13.47
C LEU A 13 4.53 -2.81 13.78
N TYR A 14 3.80 -2.12 14.65
CA TYR A 14 2.45 -2.53 15.04
C TYR A 14 1.53 -2.53 13.81
N SER A 15 0.83 -3.65 13.60
CA SER A 15 -0.08 -3.83 12.47
C SER A 15 0.60 -3.57 11.12
N ALA A 16 1.77 -4.15 10.87
CA ALA A 16 2.47 -4.04 9.59
C ALA A 16 1.69 -4.72 8.45
N HIS A 17 1.37 -3.96 7.38
CA HIS A 17 0.47 -4.43 6.30
C HIS A 17 1.01 -4.27 4.87
N GLY A 18 2.09 -3.50 4.68
CA GLY A 18 2.70 -3.32 3.36
C GLY A 18 4.12 -2.79 3.43
N VAL A 19 4.96 -3.23 2.51
CA VAL A 19 6.31 -2.71 2.31
C VAL A 19 6.54 -2.45 0.82
N VAL A 20 7.23 -1.37 0.49
CA VAL A 20 7.55 -0.98 -0.88
C VAL A 20 8.98 -0.46 -0.93
N TRP A 21 9.79 -1.03 -1.82
CA TRP A 21 11.10 -0.46 -2.14
C TRP A 21 10.94 0.66 -3.16
N VAL A 22 11.53 1.82 -2.88
CA VAL A 22 11.54 2.97 -3.77
C VAL A 22 12.97 3.22 -4.24
N GLU A 23 13.30 2.69 -5.42
CA GLU A 23 14.66 2.70 -5.97
C GLU A 23 15.26 4.10 -6.05
N GLN A 24 14.49 5.07 -6.54
CA GLN A 24 14.92 6.46 -6.70
C GLN A 24 15.31 7.13 -5.37
N LYS A 25 14.85 6.57 -4.24
CA LYS A 25 15.21 7.03 -2.89
C LYS A 25 16.21 6.11 -2.20
N ASN A 26 16.49 4.93 -2.75
CA ASN A 26 17.22 3.86 -2.07
C ASN A 26 16.65 3.60 -0.67
N SER A 27 15.32 3.51 -0.58
CA SER A 27 14.58 3.42 0.67
C SER A 27 13.50 2.35 0.63
N LEU A 28 13.31 1.66 1.76
CA LEU A 28 12.15 0.82 2.02
C LEU A 28 11.10 1.64 2.77
N PHE A 29 9.89 1.71 2.24
CA PHE A 29 8.74 2.25 2.96
C PHE A 29 7.93 1.11 3.55
N ALA A 30 7.47 1.26 4.80
CA ALA A 30 6.63 0.27 5.48
C ALA A 30 5.41 0.95 6.12
N LEU A 31 4.24 0.35 5.94
CA LEU A 31 2.98 0.83 6.50
C LEU A 31 2.57 -0.03 7.71
N GLY A 32 2.35 0.62 8.84
CA GLY A 32 1.80 0.05 10.06
C GLY A 32 0.33 0.43 10.28
N TYR A 33 -0.11 0.34 11.54
CA TYR A 33 -1.46 0.72 11.96
C TYR A 33 -1.79 2.16 11.57
N ASP A 34 -0.97 3.11 12.03
CA ASP A 34 -1.24 4.55 11.95
C ASP A 34 0.00 5.34 11.51
N VAL A 35 1.05 4.65 11.08
CA VAL A 35 2.33 5.24 10.66
C VAL A 35 2.82 4.68 9.33
N LEU A 36 3.43 5.55 8.54
CA LEU A 36 4.29 5.21 7.40
C LEU A 36 5.73 5.45 7.83
N ARG A 37 6.59 4.44 7.70
CA ARG A 37 8.03 4.53 7.99
C ARG A 37 8.84 4.47 6.71
N GLU A 38 9.92 5.23 6.65
CA GLU A 38 10.97 5.10 5.64
C GLU A 38 12.23 4.56 6.31
N TYR A 39 12.82 3.53 5.72
CA TYR A 39 14.10 2.97 6.13
C TYR A 39 15.13 3.15 5.01
N LYS A 40 16.33 3.60 5.38
CA LYS A 40 17.48 3.67 4.46
C LYS A 40 18.30 2.39 4.54
N LEU A 41 18.69 1.88 3.38
CA LEU A 41 19.66 0.80 3.28
C LEU A 41 21.07 1.36 3.55
N GLN A 42 21.76 0.78 4.52
CA GLN A 42 23.16 1.04 4.80
C GLN A 42 24.07 -0.02 4.19
N ASN A 43 25.35 0.32 4.10
CA ASN A 43 26.40 -0.63 3.76
C ASN A 43 26.33 -1.84 4.70
N GLY A 44 26.38 -3.05 4.12
CA GLY A 44 26.28 -4.30 4.87
C GLY A 44 24.86 -4.88 4.98
N GLY A 45 23.84 -4.24 4.38
CA GLY A 45 22.49 -4.80 4.28
C GLY A 45 21.53 -4.41 5.40
N ASN A 46 21.99 -3.60 6.36
CA ASN A 46 21.15 -3.12 7.46
C ASN A 46 20.20 -2.01 6.99
N LEU A 47 18.98 -1.99 7.56
CA LEU A 47 18.04 -0.89 7.39
C LEU A 47 18.08 0.00 8.63
N ILE A 48 17.98 1.33 8.45
CA ILE A 48 17.81 2.28 9.55
C ILE A 48 16.53 3.07 9.32
N LEU A 49 15.68 3.14 10.34
CA LEU A 49 14.52 4.01 10.35
C LEU A 49 14.99 5.47 10.19
N ASN A 50 14.68 6.04 9.04
CA ASN A 50 15.13 7.36 8.63
C ASN A 50 14.04 8.42 8.88
N ASN A 51 12.78 8.07 8.60
CA ASN A 51 11.64 8.95 8.82
C ASN A 51 10.41 8.14 9.25
N GLU A 52 9.49 8.82 9.93
CA GLU A 52 8.17 8.31 10.28
C GLU A 52 7.14 9.43 10.09
N TRP A 53 6.00 9.10 9.50
CA TRP A 53 4.87 10.00 9.33
C TRP A 53 3.60 9.34 9.86
N LYS A 54 2.83 10.09 10.66
CA LYS A 54 1.46 9.70 10.98
C LYS A 54 0.64 9.68 9.69
N ILE A 55 -0.07 8.58 9.41
CA ILE A 55 -1.02 8.55 8.30
C ILE A 55 -2.29 9.34 8.68
N PRO A 56 -3.08 9.83 7.71
CA PRO A 56 -4.25 10.64 8.03
C PRO A 56 -5.35 9.93 8.85
N GLY A 57 -5.39 8.60 8.78
CA GLY A 57 -6.31 7.75 9.54
C GLY A 57 -5.58 6.69 10.37
N GLU A 58 -6.19 5.53 10.50
CA GLU A 58 -5.63 4.37 11.21
C GLU A 58 -6.04 3.06 10.52
N GLY A 59 -5.45 1.94 10.95
CA GLY A 59 -5.70 0.64 10.31
C GLY A 59 -5.19 0.58 8.88
N GLY A 60 -3.90 0.89 8.66
CA GLY A 60 -3.25 0.73 7.37
C GLY A 60 -3.50 -0.66 6.78
N HIS A 61 -3.94 -0.71 5.53
CA HIS A 61 -4.36 -1.94 4.85
C HIS A 61 -3.46 -2.28 3.67
N ASP A 62 -3.05 -1.29 2.88
CA ASP A 62 -2.24 -1.51 1.69
C ASP A 62 -1.28 -0.37 1.41
N LEU A 63 -0.11 -0.70 0.85
CA LEU A 63 0.92 0.24 0.42
C LEU A 63 1.41 -0.17 -0.97
N GLN A 64 1.33 0.74 -1.94
CA GLN A 64 1.78 0.50 -3.31
C GLN A 64 2.51 1.72 -3.87
N LEU A 65 3.50 1.49 -4.73
CA LEU A 65 4.11 2.58 -5.51
C LEU A 65 3.19 2.94 -6.68
N THR A 66 3.03 4.22 -6.95
CA THR A 66 2.36 4.69 -8.18
C THR A 66 3.19 4.33 -9.42
N PRO A 67 2.57 4.12 -10.60
CA PRO A 67 3.30 3.76 -11.81
C PRO A 67 4.43 4.73 -12.20
N ASP A 68 4.25 6.03 -11.92
CA ASP A 68 5.28 7.04 -12.20
C ASP A 68 6.41 7.10 -11.15
N GLY A 69 6.30 6.32 -10.07
CA GLY A 69 7.28 6.25 -8.99
C GLY A 69 7.33 7.48 -8.08
N LYS A 70 6.40 8.44 -8.19
CA LYS A 70 6.47 9.73 -7.48
C LYS A 70 5.66 9.77 -6.20
N LYS A 71 4.70 8.87 -6.04
CA LYS A 71 3.83 8.80 -4.86
C LYS A 71 3.64 7.35 -4.40
N LEU A 72 3.20 7.19 -3.16
CA LEU A 72 2.70 5.92 -2.64
C LEU A 72 1.18 5.99 -2.51
N PHE A 73 0.47 4.97 -3.00
CA PHE A 73 -0.92 4.74 -2.63
C PHE A 73 -0.98 4.04 -1.28
N ILE A 74 -1.86 4.54 -0.41
CA ILE A 74 -2.12 4.01 0.91
C ILE A 74 -3.62 3.84 1.06
N THR A 75 -4.04 2.68 1.56
CA THR A 75 -5.41 2.47 2.00
C THR A 75 -5.41 2.23 3.50
N GLU A 76 -6.42 2.79 4.18
CA GLU A 76 -6.61 2.65 5.63
C GLU A 76 -8.08 2.38 5.95
N HIS A 77 -8.49 2.48 7.21
CA HIS A 77 -9.84 2.15 7.65
C HIS A 77 -10.93 2.99 6.99
N SER A 78 -10.69 4.28 6.78
CA SER A 78 -11.68 5.26 6.35
C SER A 78 -11.52 5.78 4.92
N GLY A 79 -10.44 5.39 4.22
CA GLY A 79 -10.21 5.90 2.88
C GLY A 79 -8.86 5.56 2.26
N VAL A 80 -8.61 6.25 1.15
CA VAL A 80 -7.39 6.14 0.34
C VAL A 80 -6.65 7.46 0.27
N TRP A 81 -5.34 7.38 0.20
CA TRP A 81 -4.43 8.51 0.22
C TRP A 81 -3.28 8.29 -0.75
N GLU A 82 -2.77 9.40 -1.28
CA GLU A 82 -1.47 9.46 -1.90
C GLU A 82 -0.48 10.12 -0.94
N PHE A 83 0.69 9.52 -0.77
CA PHE A 83 1.82 10.17 -0.13
C PHE A 83 2.82 10.61 -1.19
N ASN A 84 3.00 11.92 -1.36
CA ASN A 84 3.94 12.47 -2.33
C ASN A 84 5.37 12.32 -1.82
N LEU A 85 6.20 11.59 -2.57
CA LEU A 85 7.56 11.26 -2.14
C LEU A 85 8.52 12.47 -2.19
N ASN A 86 8.15 13.58 -2.85
CA ASN A 86 8.98 14.79 -2.92
C ASN A 86 8.57 15.80 -1.84
N THR A 87 7.27 16.02 -1.65
CA THR A 87 6.78 17.00 -0.67
C THR A 87 6.55 16.40 0.71
N LEU A 88 6.57 15.06 0.82
CA LEU A 88 6.33 14.29 2.05
C LEU A 88 4.98 14.59 2.69
N LYS A 89 3.95 14.78 1.85
CA LYS A 89 2.60 15.14 2.27
C LYS A 89 1.58 14.14 1.75
N PHE A 90 0.56 13.92 2.56
CA PHE A 90 -0.63 13.16 2.17
C PHE A 90 -1.63 14.06 1.44
N SER A 91 -2.29 13.50 0.43
CA SER A 91 -3.45 14.09 -0.25
C SER A 91 -4.46 13.01 -0.60
N LYS A 92 -5.73 13.41 -0.75
CA LYS A 92 -6.75 12.53 -1.34
C LYS A 92 -6.49 12.33 -2.84
N ILE A 93 -6.94 11.20 -3.37
CA ILE A 93 -7.00 10.97 -4.82
C ILE A 93 -8.24 11.69 -5.34
N ASP A 94 -8.07 12.56 -6.33
CA ASP A 94 -9.18 13.32 -6.90
C ASP A 94 -10.24 12.37 -7.49
N GLN A 95 -11.51 12.65 -7.17
CA GLN A 95 -12.70 11.92 -7.62
C GLN A 95 -12.75 10.42 -7.29
N PHE A 96 -11.77 9.86 -6.57
CA PHE A 96 -11.79 8.45 -6.20
C PHE A 96 -12.92 8.20 -5.18
N PRO A 97 -13.72 7.13 -5.34
CA PRO A 97 -14.82 6.86 -4.42
C PRO A 97 -14.30 6.56 -3.02
N ASP A 98 -14.78 7.31 -2.02
CA ASP A 98 -14.55 6.94 -0.63
C ASP A 98 -15.34 5.66 -0.30
N ALA A 99 -14.68 4.74 0.41
CA ALA A 99 -15.30 3.57 1.01
C ALA A 99 -14.49 3.16 2.23
N GLU A 100 -15.18 2.71 3.27
CA GLU A 100 -14.51 2.13 4.42
C GLU A 100 -13.83 0.82 4.05
N ASN A 101 -12.70 0.57 4.71
CA ASN A 101 -11.99 -0.71 4.67
C ASN A 101 -11.54 -1.14 3.27
N ILE A 102 -11.21 -0.21 2.37
CA ILE A 102 -10.57 -0.56 1.09
C ILE A 102 -9.30 -1.37 1.37
N LYS A 103 -9.29 -2.64 0.95
CA LYS A 103 -8.23 -3.60 1.30
C LYS A 103 -7.05 -3.56 0.35
N SER A 104 -7.23 -3.05 -0.85
CA SER A 104 -6.14 -2.79 -1.79
C SER A 104 -6.51 -1.73 -2.80
N LEU A 105 -5.49 -1.03 -3.29
CA LEU A 105 -5.57 -0.08 -4.39
C LEU A 105 -4.33 -0.23 -5.26
N ASN A 106 -4.52 -0.34 -6.56
CA ASN A 106 -3.44 -0.34 -7.54
C ASN A 106 -3.91 0.43 -8.79
N GLN A 107 -2.99 0.90 -9.61
CA GLN A 107 -3.27 1.66 -10.83
C GLN A 107 -2.33 1.19 -11.93
N ASN A 108 -2.82 1.10 -13.17
CA ASN A 108 -1.95 0.87 -14.32
C ASN A 108 -1.43 2.18 -14.92
N GLU A 109 -0.50 2.09 -15.87
CA GLU A 109 0.09 3.25 -16.56
C GLU A 109 -0.95 4.11 -17.30
N ALA A 110 -2.06 3.52 -17.72
CA ALA A 110 -3.17 4.23 -18.38
C ALA A 110 -4.05 5.03 -17.40
N GLY A 111 -3.75 4.99 -16.09
CA GLY A 111 -4.48 5.73 -15.06
C GLY A 111 -5.74 5.03 -14.55
N ARG A 112 -5.99 3.79 -14.96
CA ARG A 112 -7.12 2.98 -14.48
C ARG A 112 -6.78 2.34 -13.14
N PHE A 113 -7.65 2.57 -12.17
CA PHE A 113 -7.53 2.00 -10.84
C PHE A 113 -8.24 0.65 -10.76
N VAL A 114 -7.70 -0.21 -9.90
CA VAL A 114 -8.33 -1.45 -9.46
C VAL A 114 -8.25 -1.54 -7.93
N TYR A 115 -9.34 -1.92 -7.28
CA TYR A 115 -9.43 -1.91 -5.83
C TYR A 115 -10.44 -2.94 -5.30
N THR A 116 -10.33 -3.24 -4.01
CA THR A 116 -11.23 -4.17 -3.30
C THR A 116 -11.86 -3.49 -2.09
N VAL A 117 -13.19 -3.59 -1.98
CA VAL A 117 -13.98 -3.19 -0.80
C VAL A 117 -14.63 -4.46 -0.25
N PRO A 118 -14.49 -4.77 1.05
CA PRO A 118 -15.02 -6.00 1.62
C PRO A 118 -16.55 -6.00 1.61
N GLU A 119 -17.15 -7.12 1.20
CA GLU A 119 -18.62 -7.32 1.21
C GLU A 119 -19.09 -8.10 2.43
N LYS A 120 -18.17 -8.83 3.06
CA LYS A 120 -18.43 -9.65 4.24
C LYS A 120 -17.58 -9.18 5.41
N SER A 121 -16.41 -9.78 5.59
CA SER A 121 -15.50 -9.44 6.69
C SER A 121 -14.31 -8.67 6.12
N TRP A 122 -13.26 -9.39 5.70
CA TRP A 122 -12.06 -8.79 5.13
C TRP A 122 -11.90 -9.08 3.63
N TRP A 123 -12.89 -9.71 2.99
CA TRP A 123 -12.82 -10.12 1.59
C TRP A 123 -14.12 -9.74 0.83
N THR A 124 -14.05 -9.84 -0.50
CA THR A 124 -15.12 -9.54 -1.45
C THR A 124 -15.22 -10.59 -2.56
N TYR A 125 -16.39 -10.73 -3.18
CA TYR A 125 -16.53 -11.48 -4.43
C TYR A 125 -16.39 -10.59 -5.67
N HIS A 126 -16.08 -9.30 -5.49
CA HIS A 126 -15.99 -8.35 -6.59
C HIS A 126 -14.72 -7.53 -6.55
N VAL A 127 -14.10 -7.37 -7.72
CA VAL A 127 -13.00 -6.43 -7.93
C VAL A 127 -13.55 -5.23 -8.68
N SER A 128 -13.38 -4.04 -8.11
CA SER A 128 -13.88 -2.79 -8.66
C SER A 128 -12.81 -2.06 -9.46
N PHE A 129 -13.23 -1.35 -10.49
CA PHE A 129 -12.40 -0.50 -11.32
C PHE A 129 -12.91 0.94 -11.25
N PHE A 130 -11.98 1.89 -11.34
CA PHE A 130 -12.28 3.31 -11.47
C PHE A 130 -11.43 3.91 -12.60
N ASN A 131 -12.02 4.85 -13.34
CA ASN A 131 -11.43 5.48 -14.53
C ASN A 131 -11.03 4.50 -15.66
N PRO A 132 -11.99 3.88 -16.39
CA PRO A 132 -13.44 3.98 -16.23
C PRO A 132 -13.99 3.02 -15.15
N ILE A 133 -15.20 3.32 -14.67
CA ILE A 133 -15.91 2.50 -13.68
C ILE A 133 -16.27 1.14 -14.28
N GLY A 134 -16.06 0.09 -13.49
CA GLY A 134 -16.46 -1.27 -13.85
C GLY A 134 -16.25 -2.25 -12.70
N GLN A 135 -16.63 -3.50 -12.91
CA GLN A 135 -16.50 -4.54 -11.89
C GLN A 135 -16.26 -5.91 -12.55
N LEU A 136 -15.50 -6.77 -11.86
CA LEU A 136 -15.36 -8.18 -12.18
C LEU A 136 -15.88 -9.01 -11.00
N SER A 137 -16.68 -10.03 -11.30
CA SER A 137 -17.25 -10.94 -10.29
C SER A 137 -16.46 -12.25 -10.20
N PHE A 138 -16.22 -12.68 -8.97
CA PHE A 138 -15.53 -13.91 -8.60
C PHE A 138 -16.38 -14.69 -7.58
N PRO A 139 -17.55 -15.22 -7.97
CA PRO A 139 -18.56 -15.72 -7.02
C PRO A 139 -18.10 -16.88 -6.13
N ASN A 140 -17.04 -17.58 -6.55
CA ASN A 140 -16.49 -18.75 -5.85
C ASN A 140 -15.12 -18.48 -5.20
N MET A 141 -14.69 -17.22 -5.10
CA MET A 141 -13.37 -16.85 -4.58
C MET A 141 -13.45 -15.68 -3.60
N ARG A 142 -12.90 -15.88 -2.39
CA ARG A 142 -12.76 -14.80 -1.40
C ARG A 142 -11.59 -13.90 -1.77
N VAL A 143 -11.85 -12.83 -2.52
CA VAL A 143 -10.81 -11.89 -2.96
C VAL A 143 -10.49 -10.95 -1.81
N TYR A 144 -9.22 -10.88 -1.41
CA TYR A 144 -8.76 -9.94 -0.39
C TYR A 144 -8.12 -8.70 -1.02
N LYS A 145 -7.03 -8.91 -1.77
CA LYS A 145 -6.26 -7.85 -2.46
C LYS A 145 -6.14 -8.15 -3.94
N VAL A 146 -5.98 -7.10 -4.73
CA VAL A 146 -5.76 -7.16 -6.19
C VAL A 146 -4.49 -6.36 -6.55
N ARG A 147 -3.82 -6.80 -7.61
CA ARG A 147 -2.59 -6.18 -8.16
C ARG A 147 -2.64 -6.18 -9.68
N LEU A 148 -2.08 -5.14 -10.28
CA LEU A 148 -1.66 -5.10 -11.68
C LEU A 148 -0.12 -5.06 -11.68
N PHE A 149 0.49 -5.68 -12.69
CA PHE A 149 1.94 -5.68 -12.91
C PHE A 149 2.21 -5.13 -14.30
#